data_AF-A0A2D1V7I2-F1
#
_entry.id   AF-A0A2D1V7I2-F1
#
_cell.length_a   1.000
_cell.length_b   1.000
_cell.length_c   1.000
_cell.angle_alpha   90.00
_cell.angle_beta   90.00
_cell.angle_gamma   90.00
#
_symmetry.space_group_name_H-M   'P 1'
#
loop_
_entity.id
_entity.type
_entity.pdbx_description
1 polymer ?
#
loop_
_entity_poly.entity_id
_entity_poly.type
_entity_poly.pdbx_seq_one_letter_code
_entity_poly.pdbx_strand_id
1 'polypeptide(L)'
;LDVTRCSQLEELPNMEILVCLEELWAGNCVKLNRIRGLEQATKLQKLCVTGCSQLEKLPGMETMVCLQELWAEGCVQLKSIRGLAQCTRLRILSISWCSELEELPSMEALVCLEELWANGCVKLK
;
A
#
# COMPACT_ATOMS: atom_id res chain seq x y z
N LEU A 1 -6.39 -7.64 9.98
CA LEU A 1 -5.57 -7.05 11.05
C LEU A 1 -5.82 -5.55 11.05
N ASP A 2 -6.19 -4.98 12.19
CA ASP A 2 -6.39 -3.55 12.32
C ASP A 2 -5.50 -3.00 13.44
N VAL A 3 -4.63 -2.07 13.08
CA VAL A 3 -3.73 -1.30 13.95
C VAL A 3 -3.86 0.19 13.67
N THR A 4 -5.00 0.62 13.15
CA THR A 4 -5.27 2.02 12.80
C THR A 4 -5.06 2.94 14.00
N ARG A 5 -4.41 4.09 13.78
CA ARG A 5 -4.04 5.11 14.78
C ARG A 5 -3.06 4.63 15.86
N CYS A 6 -2.32 3.54 15.63
CA CYS A 6 -1.18 3.18 16.47
C CYS A 6 0.00 4.13 16.23
N SER A 7 -0.05 5.33 16.82
CA SER A 7 0.90 6.42 16.57
C SER A 7 2.35 6.16 17.04
N GLN A 8 2.55 5.14 17.89
CA GLN A 8 3.88 4.68 18.34
C GLN A 8 4.40 3.47 17.57
N LEU A 9 3.63 2.91 16.63
CA LEU A 9 4.02 1.73 15.86
C LEU A 9 5.06 2.14 14.81
N GLU A 10 6.29 1.68 14.97
CA GLU A 10 7.38 1.94 14.02
C GLU A 10 7.48 0.87 12.94
N GLU A 11 7.22 -0.39 13.31
CA GLU A 11 7.21 -1.54 12.41
C GLU A 11 6.00 -2.44 12.71
N LEU A 12 5.37 -3.00 11.68
CA LEU A 12 4.45 -4.12 11.86
C LEU A 12 5.23 -5.38 12.27
N PRO A 13 4.64 -6.28 13.09
CA PRO A 13 5.25 -7.57 13.38
C PRO A 13 5.49 -8.34 12.08
N ASN A 14 6.42 -9.30 12.07
CA ASN A 14 6.64 -10.13 10.88
C ASN A 14 5.33 -10.82 10.48
N MET A 15 4.83 -10.48 9.29
CA MET A 15 3.53 -10.93 8.78
C MET A 15 3.62 -12.26 8.00
N GLU A 16 4.79 -12.92 7.93
CA GLU A 16 4.99 -14.17 7.18
C GLU A 16 4.01 -15.29 7.56
N ILE A 17 3.57 -15.33 8.83
CA ILE A 17 2.61 -16.35 9.31
C ILE A 17 1.16 -16.04 8.91
N LEU A 18 0.86 -14.82 8.47
CA LEU A 18 -0.48 -14.33 8.17
C LEU A 18 -0.87 -14.60 6.71
N VAL A 19 -0.61 -15.82 6.24
CA VAL A 19 -0.90 -16.28 4.87
C VAL A 19 -2.38 -16.24 4.48
N CYS A 20 -3.27 -16.21 5.48
CA CYS A 20 -4.72 -16.08 5.30
C CYS A 20 -5.25 -14.66 5.54
N LEU A 21 -4.38 -13.65 5.66
CA LEU A 21 -4.80 -12.28 5.87
C LEU A 21 -5.50 -11.74 4.62
N GLU A 22 -6.74 -11.28 4.78
CA GLU A 22 -7.54 -10.68 3.71
C GLU A 22 -7.57 -9.15 3.79
N GLU A 23 -7.48 -8.58 4.99
CA GLU A 23 -7.52 -7.13 5.19
C GLU A 23 -6.46 -6.67 6.20
N LEU A 24 -5.73 -5.61 5.85
CA LEU A 24 -4.79 -4.91 6.71
C LEU A 24 -5.15 -3.43 6.77
N TRP A 25 -5.50 -2.96 7.97
CA TRP A 25 -5.79 -1.57 8.28
C TRP A 25 -4.71 -1.03 9.21
N ALA A 26 -3.88 -0.14 8.70
CA ALA A 26 -2.77 0.50 9.41
C ALA A 26 -2.75 2.02 9.15
N GLY A 27 -3.92 2.63 9.01
CA GLY A 27 -4.05 4.06 8.75
C GLY A 27 -3.64 4.91 9.96
N ASN A 28 -3.10 6.10 9.71
CA ASN A 28 -2.68 7.09 10.71
C ASN A 28 -1.63 6.56 11.70
N CYS A 29 -0.82 5.58 11.30
CA CYS A 29 0.36 5.14 12.04
C CYS A 29 1.56 6.02 11.64
N VAL A 30 1.60 7.24 12.16
CA VAL A 30 2.54 8.30 11.71
C VAL A 30 4.03 7.95 11.86
N LYS A 31 4.37 7.03 12.75
CA LYS A 31 5.73 6.51 12.96
C LYS A 31 6.04 5.23 12.16
N LEU A 32 5.05 4.63 11.51
CA LEU A 32 5.23 3.39 10.76
C LEU A 32 6.13 3.69 9.56
N ASN A 33 7.34 3.13 9.60
CA ASN A 33 8.35 3.32 8.56
C ASN A 33 8.65 2.02 7.81
N ARG A 34 8.18 0.86 8.32
CA ARG A 34 8.47 -0.44 7.74
C ARG A 34 7.32 -1.43 7.90
N ILE A 35 7.07 -2.18 6.82
CA ILE A 35 6.14 -3.32 6.78
C ILE A 35 6.94 -4.52 6.26
N ARG A 36 6.95 -5.64 6.99
CA ARG A 36 7.70 -6.85 6.65
C ARG A 36 6.79 -8.07 6.56
N GLY A 37 7.08 -8.96 5.62
CA GLY A 37 6.41 -10.26 5.51
C GLY A 37 5.02 -10.20 4.90
N LEU A 38 4.56 -9.01 4.47
CA LEU A 38 3.26 -8.86 3.81
C LEU A 38 3.29 -9.51 2.42
N GLU A 39 4.47 -9.71 1.83
CA GLU A 39 4.65 -10.44 0.56
C GLU A 39 4.12 -11.89 0.63
N GLN A 40 3.91 -12.45 1.82
CA GLN A 40 3.32 -13.79 1.97
C GLN A 40 1.78 -13.78 2.05
N ALA A 41 1.15 -12.60 2.19
CA ALA A 41 -0.28 -12.44 2.29
C ALA A 41 -0.96 -12.51 0.90
N THR A 42 -0.85 -13.66 0.23
CA THR A 42 -1.39 -13.88 -1.13
C THR A 42 -2.91 -13.74 -1.25
N LYS A 43 -3.63 -13.82 -0.12
CA LYS A 43 -5.08 -13.63 -0.03
C LYS A 43 -5.49 -12.19 0.31
N LEU A 44 -4.54 -11.27 0.48
CA LEU A 44 -4.83 -9.89 0.85
C LEU A 44 -5.68 -9.23 -0.24
N GLN A 45 -6.82 -8.70 0.16
CA GLN A 45 -7.80 -8.00 -0.67
C GLN A 45 -7.76 -6.50 -0.42
N LYS A 46 -7.53 -6.08 0.84
CA LYS A 46 -7.55 -4.67 1.23
C LYS A 46 -6.31 -4.29 2.02
N LEU A 47 -5.65 -3.21 1.61
CA LEU A 47 -4.49 -2.64 2.29
C LEU A 47 -4.69 -1.14 2.48
N CYS A 48 -4.81 -0.71 3.74
CA CYS A 48 -4.85 0.69 4.12
C CYS A 48 -3.63 1.06 4.96
N VAL A 49 -2.82 1.99 4.46
CA VAL A 49 -1.70 2.64 5.16
C VAL A 49 -1.81 4.17 5.14
N THR A 50 -3.02 4.69 4.88
CA THR A 50 -3.31 6.12 4.74
C THR A 50 -2.72 6.91 5.91
N GLY A 51 -1.99 8.00 5.66
CA GLY A 51 -1.44 8.88 6.68
C GLY A 51 -0.20 8.32 7.41
N CYS A 52 0.40 7.24 6.93
CA CYS A 52 1.70 6.75 7.41
C CYS A 52 2.84 7.61 6.87
N SER A 53 3.02 8.80 7.45
CA SER A 53 3.92 9.85 6.93
C SER A 53 5.41 9.47 6.88
N GLN A 54 5.84 8.47 7.65
CA GLN A 54 7.23 7.98 7.65
C GLN A 54 7.45 6.75 6.75
N LEU A 55 6.39 6.23 6.10
CA LEU A 55 6.49 5.04 5.28
C LEU A 55 7.15 5.37 3.94
N GLU A 56 8.41 4.95 3.78
CA GLU A 56 9.16 5.20 2.54
C GLU A 56 8.83 4.23 1.41
N LYS A 57 8.45 3.00 1.76
CA LYS A 57 8.23 1.90 0.82
C LYS A 57 7.12 1.00 1.31
N LEU A 58 6.31 0.54 0.36
CA LEU A 58 5.42 -0.60 0.55
C LEU A 58 6.20 -1.91 0.35
N PRO A 59 5.75 -3.01 0.98
CA PRO A 59 6.25 -4.34 0.66
C PRO A 59 5.98 -4.68 -0.80
N GLY A 60 6.78 -5.59 -1.37
CA GLY A 60 6.60 -6.02 -2.76
C GLY A 60 5.22 -6.64 -2.97
N MET A 61 4.48 -6.14 -3.96
CA MET A 61 3.10 -6.59 -4.22
C MET A 61 3.02 -7.70 -5.27
N GLU A 62 4.16 -8.28 -5.68
CA GLU A 62 4.23 -9.26 -6.78
C GLU A 62 3.36 -10.51 -6.53
N THR A 63 3.10 -10.84 -5.26
CA THR A 63 2.31 -12.00 -4.82
C THR A 63 0.88 -11.65 -4.45
N MET A 64 0.52 -10.36 -4.37
CA MET A 64 -0.77 -9.86 -3.90
C MET A 64 -1.81 -9.84 -5.03
N VAL A 65 -1.97 -10.97 -5.73
CA VAL A 65 -2.85 -11.11 -6.89
C VAL A 65 -4.35 -10.99 -6.55
N CYS A 66 -4.69 -11.09 -5.26
CA CYS A 66 -6.05 -10.91 -4.77
C CYS A 66 -6.38 -9.48 -4.36
N LEU A 67 -5.41 -8.56 -4.39
CA LEU A 67 -5.57 -7.19 -3.92
C LEU A 67 -6.60 -6.45 -4.79
N GLN A 68 -7.60 -5.87 -4.12
CA GLN A 68 -8.72 -5.13 -4.71
C GLN A 68 -8.63 -3.65 -4.35
N GLU A 69 -8.17 -3.31 -3.15
CA GLU A 69 -8.18 -1.94 -2.66
C GLU A 69 -6.85 -1.59 -1.98
N LEU A 70 -6.21 -0.53 -2.46
CA LEU A 70 -4.99 0.04 -1.90
C LEU A 70 -5.21 1.52 -1.56
N TRP A 71 -5.15 1.85 -0.27
CA TRP A 71 -5.17 3.24 0.21
C TRP A 71 -3.87 3.59 0.91
N ALA A 72 -3.09 4.46 0.29
CA ALA A 72 -1.85 5.01 0.78
C ALA A 72 -1.85 6.56 0.71
N GLU A 73 -3.04 7.19 0.75
CA GLU A 73 -3.16 8.63 0.77
C GLU A 73 -2.35 9.25 1.92
N GLY A 74 -1.65 10.36 1.68
CA GLY A 74 -0.90 11.08 2.71
C GLY A 74 0.36 10.36 3.21
N CYS A 75 0.81 9.30 2.54
CA CYS A 75 2.14 8.71 2.74
C CYS A 75 3.21 9.59 2.08
N VAL A 76 3.46 10.77 2.66
CA VAL A 76 4.27 11.83 2.04
C VAL A 76 5.70 11.41 1.69
N GLN A 77 6.27 10.43 2.38
CA GLN A 77 7.62 9.89 2.13
C GLN A 77 7.65 8.66 1.21
N LEU A 78 6.50 8.16 0.75
CA LEU A 78 6.44 6.97 -0.09
C LEU A 78 7.07 7.26 -1.45
N LYS A 79 8.16 6.55 -1.78
CA LYS A 79 8.96 6.79 -2.99
C LYS A 79 8.56 5.94 -4.20
N SER A 80 8.07 4.72 -3.94
CA SER A 80 7.77 3.74 -5.00
C SER A 80 6.77 2.70 -4.53
N ILE A 81 5.99 2.16 -5.46
CA ILE A 81 5.07 1.04 -5.24
C ILE A 81 5.43 -0.09 -6.21
N ARG A 82 6.15 -1.10 -5.70
CA ARG A 82 6.65 -2.22 -6.52
C ARG A 82 5.65 -3.37 -6.57
N GLY A 83 5.64 -4.07 -7.71
CA GLY A 83 4.78 -5.23 -7.91
C GLY A 83 3.30 -4.93 -8.19
N LEU A 84 2.89 -3.65 -8.19
CA LEU A 84 1.48 -3.26 -8.37
C LEU A 84 0.88 -3.77 -9.68
N ALA A 85 1.66 -3.89 -10.76
CA ALA A 85 1.21 -4.47 -12.03
C ALA A 85 0.72 -5.93 -11.92
N GLN A 86 1.07 -6.65 -10.85
CA GLN A 86 0.55 -8.02 -10.61
C GLN A 86 -0.82 -8.02 -9.93
N CYS A 87 -1.26 -6.89 -9.37
CA CYS A 87 -2.56 -6.72 -8.73
C CYS A 87 -3.67 -6.53 -9.78
N THR A 88 -3.84 -7.51 -10.67
CA THR A 88 -4.82 -7.47 -11.78
C THR A 88 -6.29 -7.35 -11.34
N ARG A 89 -6.57 -7.61 -10.05
CA ARG A 89 -7.90 -7.44 -9.43
C ARG A 89 -8.08 -6.09 -8.72
N LEU A 90 -7.08 -5.20 -8.78
CA LEU A 90 -7.14 -3.91 -8.12
C LEU A 90 -8.25 -3.06 -8.74
N ARG A 91 -9.19 -2.62 -7.91
CA ARG A 91 -10.33 -1.76 -8.27
C ARG A 91 -10.12 -0.33 -7.80
N ILE A 92 -9.53 -0.16 -6.62
CA ILE A 92 -9.29 1.15 -6.01
C ILE A 92 -7.80 1.33 -5.74
N LEU A 93 -7.23 2.39 -6.29
CA LEU A 93 -5.89 2.88 -5.97
C LEU A 93 -5.96 4.33 -5.51
N SER A 94 -5.75 4.56 -4.22
CA SER A 94 -5.61 5.90 -3.65
C SER A 94 -4.21 6.13 -3.13
N ILE A 95 -3.50 7.06 -3.74
CA ILE A 95 -2.11 7.45 -3.45
C ILE A 95 -1.98 8.97 -3.35
N SER A 96 -3.10 9.69 -3.24
CA SER A 96 -3.11 11.15 -3.17
C SER A 96 -2.17 11.67 -2.09
N TRP A 97 -1.55 12.83 -2.33
CA TRP A 97 -0.63 13.49 -1.41
C TRP A 97 0.63 12.67 -1.07
N CYS A 98 1.02 11.70 -1.90
CA CYS A 98 2.33 11.05 -1.83
C CYS A 98 3.38 11.89 -2.56
N SER A 99 3.88 12.95 -1.90
CA SER A 99 4.77 13.96 -2.51
C SER A 99 6.12 13.43 -3.00
N GLU A 100 6.62 12.35 -2.41
CA GLU A 100 7.90 11.73 -2.77
C GLU A 100 7.76 10.60 -3.81
N LEU A 101 6.54 10.26 -4.23
CA LEU A 101 6.30 9.16 -5.17
C LEU A 101 6.69 9.59 -6.58
N GLU A 102 7.68 8.91 -7.16
CA GLU A 102 8.26 9.30 -8.47
C GLU A 102 7.66 8.52 -9.64
N GLU A 103 7.31 7.25 -9.41
CA GLU A 103 6.89 6.35 -10.47
C GLU A 103 5.78 5.39 -9.99
N LEU A 104 4.93 5.01 -10.94
CA LEU A 104 4.04 3.86 -10.84
C LEU A 104 4.37 2.90 -11.99
N PRO A 105 4.15 1.58 -11.81
CA PRO A 105 4.29 0.66 -12.92
C PRO A 105 3.22 0.91 -13.98
N SER A 106 3.42 0.34 -15.17
CA SER A 106 2.43 0.39 -16.25
C SER A 106 1.06 -0.08 -15.75
N MET A 107 0.05 0.74 -16.02
CA MET A 107 -1.34 0.47 -15.63
C MET A 107 -2.05 -0.48 -16.60
N GLU A 108 -1.42 -0.89 -17.70
CA GLU A 108 -2.01 -1.79 -18.71
C GLU A 108 -2.50 -3.13 -18.10
N ALA A 109 -1.83 -3.60 -17.06
CA ALA A 109 -2.19 -4.84 -16.37
C ALA A 109 -3.34 -4.67 -15.36
N LEU A 110 -3.69 -3.44 -14.96
CA LEU A 110 -4.73 -3.15 -13.97
C LEU A 110 -6.11 -3.07 -14.64
N VAL A 111 -6.50 -4.15 -15.31
CA VAL A 111 -7.72 -4.22 -16.14
C VAL A 111 -9.02 -4.03 -15.35
N CYS A 112 -8.99 -4.21 -14.03
CA CYS A 112 -10.13 -4.03 -13.13
C CYS A 112 -10.15 -2.66 -12.42
N LEU A 113 -9.21 -1.76 -12.72
CA LEU A 113 -9.10 -0.48 -12.01
C LEU A 113 -10.31 0.40 -12.33
N GLU A 114 -11.08 0.73 -11.30
CA GLU A 114 -12.28 1.56 -11.37
C GLU A 114 -12.00 2.98 -10.90
N GLU A 115 -11.16 3.12 -9.87
CA GLU A 115 -10.85 4.39 -9.22
C GLU A 115 -9.34 4.59 -9.03
N LEU A 116 -8.85 5.73 -9.52
CA LEU A 116 -7.47 6.18 -9.33
C LEU A 116 -7.45 7.60 -8.75
N TRP A 117 -6.89 7.72 -7.54
CA TRP A 117 -6.71 8.99 -6.85
C TRP A 117 -5.22 9.25 -6.67
N ALA A 118 -4.67 10.22 -7.39
CA ALA A 118 -3.25 10.57 -7.37
C ALA A 118 -3.00 12.08 -7.28
N ASN A 119 -4.00 12.85 -6.80
CA ASN A 119 -3.87 14.29 -6.65
C ASN A 119 -2.79 14.63 -5.62
N GLY A 120 -1.96 15.65 -5.89
CA GLY A 120 -0.91 16.07 -4.96
C GLY A 120 0.36 15.20 -4.99
N CYS A 121 0.47 14.20 -5.87
CA CYS A 121 1.70 13.48 -6.14
C CYS A 121 2.63 14.31 -7.05
N VAL A 122 3.28 15.31 -6.50
CA VAL A 122 4.01 16.34 -7.28
C VAL A 122 5.24 15.83 -8.03
N LYS A 123 5.81 14.68 -7.64
CA LYS A 123 6.97 14.06 -8.31
C LYS A 123 6.59 12.95 -9.28
N LEU A 124 5.33 12.53 -9.30
CA LEU A 124 4.86 11.42 -10.12
C LEU A 124 4.87 11.84 -11.59
N LYS A 125 5.61 11.08 -12.41
CA LYS A 125 5.78 11.33 -13.85
C LYS A 125 4.80 10.53 -14.70
#